data_AF-A0AAW5WVU7-F1
#
_entry.id   AF-A0AAW5WVU7-F1
#
_cell.length_a   1.000
_cell.length_b   1.000
_cell.length_c   1.000
_cell.angle_alpha   90.00
_cell.angle_beta   90.00
_cell.angle_gamma   90.00
#
_symmetry.space_group_name_H-M   'P 1'
#
loop_
_entity.id
_entity.type
_entity.pdbx_description
1 polymer ?
#
loop_
_entity_poly.entity_id
_entity_poly.type
_entity_poly.pdbx_seq_one_letter_code
_entity_poly.pdbx_strand_id
1 'polypeptide(L)' 'MEEKHDIVAPVFKAKGKPVSKAKISSQPVVKRKAGNIQLTIFKGTNPSLAAEIVKAVVRYAH' A
#
# COMPACT_ATOMS: atom_id res chain seq x y z
N MET A 1 -9.28 45.64 28.79
CA MET A 1 -8.39 45.56 27.61
C MET A 1 -8.95 44.45 26.74
N GLU A 2 -9.43 44.75 25.53
CA GLU A 2 -9.88 43.72 24.59
C GLU A 2 -8.69 43.21 23.78
N GLU A 3 -8.30 41.97 24.04
CA GLU A 3 -7.25 41.28 23.30
C GLU A 3 -7.82 40.78 21.97
N LYS A 4 -7.57 41.54 20.90
CA LYS A 4 -7.91 41.13 19.53
C LYS A 4 -6.82 40.19 19.03
N HIS A 5 -7.05 38.88 19.16
CA HIS A 5 -6.20 37.89 18.52
C HIS A 5 -6.40 37.93 17.01
N ASP A 6 -5.35 38.27 16.28
CA ASP A 6 -5.33 38.26 14.83
C ASP A 6 -5.26 36.80 14.35
N ILE A 7 -6.40 36.22 14.03
CA ILE A 7 -6.50 34.82 13.57
C ILE A 7 -6.03 34.78 12.11
N VAL A 8 -4.73 34.57 11.92
CA VAL A 8 -4.16 34.32 10.59
C VAL A 8 -4.57 32.90 10.16
N ALA A 9 -5.60 32.81 9.31
CA ALA A 9 -6.01 31.55 8.71
C ALA A 9 -4.86 30.99 7.83
N PRO A 10 -4.38 29.76 8.06
CA PRO A 10 -3.34 29.16 7.24
C PRO A 10 -3.86 28.93 5.82
N VAL A 11 -3.28 29.64 4.85
CA VAL A 11 -3.59 29.47 3.43
C VAL A 11 -2.83 28.27 2.90
N PHE A 12 -3.47 27.10 2.91
CA PHE A 12 -2.92 25.90 2.27
C PHE A 12 -3.00 26.02 0.75
N LYS A 13 -1.90 26.45 0.12
CA LYS A 13 -1.72 26.37 -1.32
C LYS A 13 -1.54 24.89 -1.70
N ALA A 14 -2.61 24.24 -2.15
CA ALA A 14 -2.51 22.93 -2.76
C ALA A 14 -1.60 23.07 -4.00
N LYS A 15 -0.35 22.57 -3.91
CA LYS A 15 0.50 22.43 -5.09
C LYS A 15 -0.22 21.44 -6.01
N GLY A 16 -0.80 21.95 -7.09
CA GLY A 16 -1.52 21.19 -8.12
C GLY A 16 -0.64 20.25 -8.94
N LYS A 17 0.37 19.63 -8.34
CA LYS A 17 0.96 18.44 -8.93
C LYS A 17 0.03 17.29 -8.56
N PRO A 18 -0.72 16.70 -9.52
CA PRO A 18 -1.23 15.36 -9.28
C PRO A 18 0.00 14.54 -8.93
N VAL A 19 0.05 14.03 -7.69
CA VAL A 19 0.93 12.91 -7.37
C VAL A 19 0.55 11.87 -8.40
N SER A 20 1.37 11.69 -9.44
CA SER A 20 1.08 10.70 -10.46
C SER A 20 1.03 9.41 -9.66
N LYS A 21 -0.19 8.90 -9.41
CA LYS A 21 -0.36 7.57 -8.88
C LYS A 21 0.42 6.73 -9.85
N ALA A 22 1.59 6.25 -9.44
CA ALA A 22 2.39 5.37 -10.26
C ALA A 22 1.38 4.35 -10.79
N LYS A 23 1.34 4.14 -12.11
CA LYS A 23 0.54 3.05 -12.68
C LYS A 23 1.16 1.78 -12.10
N ILE A 24 0.77 1.42 -10.88
CA ILE A 24 1.06 0.16 -10.26
C ILE A 24 0.27 -0.78 -11.13
N SER A 25 0.93 -1.31 -12.16
CA SER A 25 0.39 -2.37 -12.97
C SER A 25 0.18 -3.52 -12.01
N SER A 26 -1.06 -3.71 -11.57
CA SER A 26 -1.50 -4.80 -10.69
C SER A 26 -1.56 -6.10 -11.48
N GLN A 27 -0.51 -6.37 -12.25
CA GLN A 27 -0.32 -7.62 -12.95
C GLN A 27 0.12 -8.67 -11.92
N PRO A 28 -0.71 -9.71 -11.69
CA PRO A 28 -0.31 -10.81 -10.84
C PRO A 28 0.84 -11.55 -11.53
N VAL A 29 1.94 -11.75 -10.81
CA VAL A 29 3.12 -12.47 -11.32
C VAL A 29 3.01 -13.95 -10.98
N VAL A 30 2.48 -14.27 -9.80
CA VAL A 30 2.36 -15.65 -9.32
C VAL A 30 1.00 -15.86 -8.66
N LYS A 31 0.34 -16.96 -9.02
CA LYS A 31 -0.84 -17.48 -8.31
C LYS A 31 -0.50 -18.87 -7.76
N ARG A 32 -0.64 -19.07 -6.46
CA ARG A 32 -0.45 -20.36 -5.77
C ARG A 32 -1.69 -20.71 -4.98
N LYS A 33 -2.04 -22.00 -4.94
CA LYS A 33 -3.07 -22.53 -4.04
C LYS A 33 -2.38 -23.34 -2.95
N ALA A 34 -2.82 -23.17 -1.71
CA ALA A 34 -2.40 -23.97 -0.56
C ALA A 34 -3.67 -24.32 0.23
N GLY A 35 -4.09 -25.58 0.18
CA GLY A 35 -5.39 -26.02 0.71
C GLY A 35 -6.54 -25.21 0.09
N ASN A 36 -7.33 -24.58 0.95
CA ASN A 36 -8.46 -23.73 0.57
C ASN A 36 -8.07 -22.26 0.29
N ILE A 37 -6.80 -21.90 0.43
CA ILE A 37 -6.31 -20.53 0.29
C ILE A 37 -5.68 -20.33 -1.09
N GLN A 38 -6.06 -19.25 -1.78
CA GLN A 38 -5.41 -18.80 -3.00
C GLN A 38 -4.55 -17.56 -2.74
N LEU A 39 -3.23 -17.72 -2.88
CA LEU A 39 -2.26 -16.65 -2.74
C LEU A 39 -1.91 -16.07 -4.12
N THR A 40 -1.96 -14.75 -4.24
CA THR A 40 -1.57 -14.03 -5.47
C THR A 40 -0.49 -12.99 -5.14
N ILE A 41 0.67 -13.09 -5.79
CA ILE A 41 1.79 -12.17 -5.63
C ILE A 41 1.84 -11.23 -6.84
N PHE A 42 1.88 -9.93 -6.58
CA PHE A 42 1.89 -8.88 -7.60
C PHE A 42 3.30 -8.38 -7.90
N LYS A 43 3.45 -7.83 -9.10
CA LYS A 43 4.71 -7.21 -9.55
C LYS A 43 5.09 -6.05 -8.62
N GLY A 44 6.36 -6.01 -8.20
CA GLY A 44 6.87 -5.01 -7.26
C GLY A 44 6.85 -5.45 -5.79
N THR A 45 6.36 -6.65 -5.48
CA THR A 45 6.48 -7.23 -4.13
C THR A 45 7.94 -7.58 -3.84
N ASN A 46 8.40 -7.29 -2.63
CA ASN A 46 9.74 -7.70 -2.18
C ASN A 46 9.84 -9.25 -2.19
N PRO A 47 10.84 -9.83 -2.87
CA PRO A 47 10.94 -11.28 -3.05
C PRO A 47 11.17 -12.04 -1.73
N SER A 48 11.94 -11.47 -0.80
CA SER A 48 12.20 -12.09 0.52
C SER A 48 10.92 -12.15 1.34
N LEU A 49 10.18 -11.03 1.40
CA LEU A 49 8.90 -10.97 2.11
C LEU A 49 7.88 -11.93 1.47
N ALA A 50 7.80 -11.97 0.14
CA ALA A 50 6.90 -12.88 -0.56
C ALA A 50 7.20 -14.35 -0.24
N ALA A 51 8.47 -14.73 -0.16
CA ALA A 51 8.88 -16.08 0.19
C ALA A 51 8.49 -16.47 1.62
N GLU A 52 8.63 -15.56 2.58
CA GLU A 52 8.22 -15.79 3.97
C GLU A 52 6.71 -15.96 4.09
N ILE A 53 5.93 -15.10 3.41
CA ILE A 53 4.46 -15.21 3.39
C ILE A 53 4.04 -16.55 2.79
N VAL A 54 4.63 -16.97 1.67
CA VAL A 54 4.33 -18.27 1.05
C VAL A 54 4.64 -19.40 2.03
N LYS A 55 5.81 -19.38 2.69
CA LYS A 55 6.18 -20.40 3.68
C LYS A 55 5.20 -20.46 4.84
N ALA A 56 4.78 -19.31 5.38
CA ALA A 56 3.83 -19.23 6.48
C ALA A 56 2.47 -19.80 6.05
N VAL A 57 1.96 -19.39 4.89
CA VAL A 57 0.68 -19.88 4.36
C VAL A 57 0.72 -21.39 4.15
N VAL A 58 1.78 -21.93 3.54
CA VAL A 58 1.90 -23.40 3.37
C VAL A 58 1.96 -24.13 4.71
N ARG A 59 2.62 -23.57 5.73
CA ARG A 59 2.74 -24.20 7.06
C ARG A 59 1.43 -24.21 7.85
N TYR A 60 0.58 -23.19 7.67
CA TYR A 60 -0.62 -23.00 8.48
C TYR A 60 -1.94 -23.23 7.72
N ALA A 61 -1.90 -23.51 6.42
CA ALA A 61 -3.10 -23.76 5.61
C ALA A 61 -3.67 -25.19 5.76
N HIS A 62 -3.54 -25.78 6.96
CA HIS A 62 -4.08 -27.09 7.33
C HIS A 62 -5.46 -26.97 7.98
#